data_AF-A0A2T6DGT5-F1
#
_entry.id   AF-A0A2T6DGT5-F1
#
_cell.length_a   1.000
_cell.length_b   1.000
_cell.length_c   1.000
_cell.angle_alpha   90.00
_cell.angle_beta   90.00
_cell.angle_gamma   90.00
#
_symmetry.space_group_name_H-M   'P 1'
#
loop_
_entity.id
_entity.type
_entity.pdbx_description
1 polymer ?
#
loop_
_entity_poly.entity_id
_entity_poly.type
_entity_poly.pdbx_seq_one_letter_code
_entity_poly.pdbx_strand_id
1 'polypeptide(L)'
;MSAERSRRRPIPLLPITPGPASAKVNVFDTTPKGIEAKKAAYLKILEKALGVKSSAARALGIDRRTVNNWIHADAEFAAAVLEIQEHAIDFVETHLFKSIQAGNVASIIFYLKTKGRSRGYVERVERVGTLEAPPVQVSASVITVADLKDEISPKALETVYNGIAEG
;
A
#
# COMPACT_ATOMS: atom_id res chain seq x y z
N MET A 1 10.06 -29.72 11.89
CA MET A 1 9.49 -28.46 12.43
C MET A 1 10.23 -27.29 11.78
N SER A 2 9.81 -26.92 10.57
CA SER A 2 10.44 -25.84 9.77
C SER A 2 9.70 -24.53 9.99
N ALA A 3 10.41 -23.48 10.37
CA ALA A 3 9.90 -22.11 10.35
C ALA A 3 10.63 -21.33 9.23
N GLU A 4 9.96 -21.27 8.09
CA GLU A 4 10.31 -20.51 6.89
C GLU A 4 10.38 -19.01 7.18
N ARG A 5 11.38 -18.36 6.60
CA ARG A 5 11.82 -16.96 6.77
C ARG A 5 10.78 -15.91 6.32
N SER A 6 10.46 -14.93 7.16
CA SER A 6 9.80 -13.69 6.72
C SER A 6 10.84 -12.71 6.14
N ARG A 7 11.22 -12.90 4.87
CA ARG A 7 11.80 -11.81 4.07
C ARG A 7 10.64 -10.88 3.69
N ARG A 8 10.47 -9.74 4.34
CA ARG A 8 9.56 -8.70 3.83
C ARG A 8 10.13 -8.19 2.50
N ARG A 9 9.57 -8.65 1.39
CA ARG A 9 9.82 -8.06 0.07
C ARG A 9 9.43 -6.58 0.13
N PRO A 10 10.12 -5.66 -0.59
CA PRO A 10 9.61 -4.30 -0.74
C PRO A 10 8.18 -4.41 -1.26
N ILE A 11 7.24 -3.75 -0.59
CA ILE A 11 5.85 -3.71 -1.03
C ILE A 11 5.90 -3.04 -2.41
N PRO A 12 5.61 -3.75 -3.51
CA PRO A 12 5.51 -3.10 -4.80
C PRO A 12 4.43 -2.04 -4.66
N LEU A 13 4.65 -0.84 -5.20
CA LEU A 13 3.58 0.15 -5.38
C LEU A 13 2.55 -0.51 -6.28
N LEU A 14 1.57 -1.18 -5.66
CA LEU A 14 0.48 -1.79 -6.38
C LEU A 14 -0.24 -0.65 -7.08
N PRO A 15 -0.50 -0.74 -8.40
CA PRO A 15 -1.41 0.19 -9.03
C PRO A 15 -2.70 0.19 -8.22
N ILE A 16 -3.25 1.38 -7.97
CA ILE A 16 -4.48 1.54 -7.23
C ILE A 16 -5.59 0.95 -8.11
N THR A 17 -5.78 -0.36 -8.06
CA THR A 17 -6.82 -1.02 -8.82
C THR A 17 -8.15 -0.60 -8.19
N PRO A 18 -9.10 -0.02 -8.94
CA PRO A 18 -10.41 0.27 -8.40
C PRO A 18 -11.01 -1.05 -7.89
N GLY A 19 -11.24 -1.11 -6.57
CA GLY A 19 -11.81 -2.29 -5.93
C GLY A 19 -13.20 -2.61 -6.47
N PRO A 20 -13.66 -3.87 -6.38
CA PRO A 20 -14.94 -4.28 -6.92
C PRO A 20 -16.06 -3.42 -6.32
N ALA A 21 -16.88 -2.87 -7.22
CA ALA A 21 -18.04 -2.04 -6.92
C ALA A 21 -18.99 -2.80 -5.99
N SER A 22 -18.87 -2.54 -4.68
CA SER A 22 -19.78 -3.09 -3.70
C SER A 22 -20.98 -2.17 -3.61
N ALA A 23 -22.00 -2.50 -4.37
CA ALA A 23 -23.33 -1.96 -4.27
C ALA A 23 -23.89 -2.20 -2.84
N LYS A 24 -24.04 -1.13 -2.08
CA LYS A 24 -25.26 -0.67 -1.37
C LYS A 24 -24.96 0.73 -0.84
N VAL A 25 -25.03 1.73 -1.73
CA VAL A 25 -25.04 3.14 -1.31
C VAL A 25 -26.45 3.42 -0.81
N ASN A 26 -26.59 3.86 0.44
CA ASN A 26 -27.87 4.39 0.91
C ASN A 26 -28.16 5.68 0.13
N VAL A 27 -29.05 5.56 -0.85
CA VAL A 27 -29.42 6.60 -1.81
C VAL A 27 -30.37 7.58 -1.11
N PHE A 28 -29.84 8.56 -0.36
CA PHE A 28 -30.67 9.65 0.17
C PHE A 28 -30.03 11.05 0.18
N ASP A 29 -28.85 11.24 -0.41
CA ASP A 29 -28.26 12.57 -0.65
C ASP A 29 -27.64 12.64 -2.05
N THR A 30 -28.48 12.84 -3.08
CA THR A 30 -28.07 12.98 -4.48
C THR A 30 -28.01 14.45 -4.95
N THR A 31 -28.06 15.42 -4.04
CA THR A 31 -27.85 16.83 -4.38
C THR A 31 -26.35 17.19 -4.37
N PRO A 32 -25.80 17.80 -5.45
CA PRO A 32 -24.36 18.11 -5.56
C PRO A 32 -23.86 19.01 -4.41
N LYS A 33 -24.72 19.92 -3.95
CA LYS A 33 -24.44 20.82 -2.82
C LYS A 33 -24.24 20.10 -1.48
N GLY A 34 -24.88 18.94 -1.27
CA GLY A 34 -24.75 18.15 -0.04
C GLY A 34 -23.43 17.37 0.04
N ILE A 35 -22.88 16.97 -1.11
CA ILE A 35 -21.63 16.20 -1.18
C ILE A 35 -20.43 17.09 -0.87
N GLU A 36 -20.39 18.31 -1.42
CA GLU A 36 -19.33 19.28 -1.13
C GLU A 36 -19.28 19.66 0.36
N ALA A 37 -20.43 19.87 0.99
CA ALA A 37 -20.51 20.13 2.43
C ALA A 37 -19.92 18.97 3.26
N LYS A 38 -20.18 17.72 2.86
CA LYS A 38 -19.60 16.53 3.51
C LYS A 38 -18.10 16.41 3.27
N LYS A 39 -17.60 16.73 2.07
CA LYS A 39 -16.16 16.78 1.77
C LYS A 39 -15.45 17.82 2.64
N ALA A 40 -16.01 19.04 2.74
CA ALA A 40 -15.46 20.09 3.59
C ALA A 40 -15.47 19.72 5.08
N ALA A 41 -16.56 19.09 5.56
CA ALA A 41 -16.62 18.56 6.91
C ALA A 41 -15.59 17.46 7.17
N TYR A 42 -15.37 16.58 6.17
CA TYR A 42 -14.38 15.52 6.24
C TYR A 42 -12.96 16.07 6.40
N LEU A 43 -12.56 17.08 5.62
CA LEU A 43 -11.23 17.70 5.73
C LEU A 43 -10.98 18.27 7.13
N LYS A 44 -11.95 18.98 7.72
CA LYS A 44 -11.85 19.52 9.08
C LYS A 44 -11.70 18.44 10.15
N ILE A 45 -12.38 17.31 9.97
CA ILE A 45 -12.26 16.17 10.88
C ILE A 45 -10.93 15.46 10.66
N LEU A 46 -10.44 15.37 9.42
CA LEU A 46 -9.18 14.74 9.07
C LEU A 46 -7.99 15.47 9.71
N GLU A 47 -8.01 16.81 9.73
CA GLU A 47 -7.03 17.62 10.46
C GLU A 47 -7.01 17.29 11.96
N LYS A 48 -8.19 17.24 12.58
CA LYS A 48 -8.32 16.87 14.02
C LYS A 48 -7.91 15.43 14.30
N ALA A 49 -8.09 14.55 13.33
CA ALA A 49 -7.72 13.14 13.41
C ALA A 49 -6.25 12.88 13.03
N LEU A 50 -5.42 13.92 12.87
CA LEU A 50 -4.00 13.82 12.50
C LEU A 50 -3.80 12.99 11.22
N GLY A 51 -4.63 13.21 10.20
CA GLY A 51 -4.48 12.53 8.91
C GLY A 51 -4.97 11.06 8.87
N VAL A 52 -5.58 10.55 9.95
CA VAL A 52 -6.08 9.18 10.00
C VAL A 52 -7.44 9.06 9.30
N LYS A 53 -7.41 8.67 8.02
CA LYS A 53 -8.58 8.53 7.14
C LYS A 53 -9.73 7.70 7.72
N SER A 54 -9.41 6.59 8.39
CA SER A 54 -10.42 5.69 9.00
C SER A 54 -11.11 6.32 10.21
N SER A 55 -10.36 7.04 11.04
CA SER A 55 -10.90 7.76 12.19
C SER A 55 -11.83 8.87 11.73
N ALA A 56 -11.41 9.65 10.72
CA ALA A 56 -12.22 10.72 10.17
C ALA A 56 -13.51 10.21 9.50
N ALA A 57 -13.43 9.10 8.76
CA ALA A 57 -14.60 8.48 8.13
C ALA A 57 -15.61 7.99 9.17
N ARG A 58 -15.13 7.34 10.24
CA ARG A 58 -15.96 6.88 11.37
C ARG A 58 -16.61 8.04 12.11
N ALA A 59 -15.88 9.13 12.35
CA ALA A 59 -16.40 10.31 13.05
C ALA A 59 -17.50 11.02 12.27
N LEU A 60 -17.44 11.01 10.93
CA LEU A 60 -18.48 11.59 10.06
C LEU A 60 -19.61 10.59 9.73
N GLY A 61 -19.49 9.32 10.12
CA GLY A 61 -20.47 8.26 9.83
C GLY A 61 -20.50 7.85 8.35
N ILE A 62 -19.38 7.99 7.63
CA ILE A 62 -19.28 7.71 6.20
C ILE A 62 -18.43 6.46 5.98
N ASP A 63 -18.83 5.63 5.00
CA ASP A 63 -18.02 4.49 4.59
C ASP A 63 -16.70 4.93 3.94
N ARG A 64 -15.62 4.20 4.24
CA ARG A 64 -14.28 4.50 3.70
C ARG A 64 -14.27 4.47 2.17
N ARG A 65 -15.08 3.64 1.52
CA ARG A 65 -15.15 3.57 0.05
C ARG A 65 -15.68 4.87 -0.54
N THR A 66 -16.64 5.51 0.12
CA THR A 66 -17.17 6.81 -0.32
C THR A 66 -16.08 7.88 -0.34
N VAL A 67 -15.23 7.90 0.69
CA VAL A 67 -14.07 8.82 0.73
C VAL A 67 -13.08 8.50 -0.39
N ASN A 68 -12.76 7.23 -0.62
CA ASN A 68 -11.89 6.84 -1.73
C ASN A 68 -12.47 7.26 -3.08
N ASN A 69 -13.78 7.10 -3.29
CA ASN A 69 -14.46 7.54 -4.51
C ASN A 69 -14.32 9.05 -4.70
N TRP A 70 -14.43 9.84 -3.64
CA TRP A 70 -14.19 11.29 -3.71
C TRP A 70 -12.75 11.63 -4.07
N ILE A 71 -11.77 10.94 -3.50
CA ILE A 71 -10.35 11.11 -3.83
C ILE A 71 -10.08 10.77 -5.30
N HIS A 72 -10.75 9.76 -5.85
CA HIS A 72 -10.56 9.37 -7.26
C HIS A 72 -11.30 10.28 -8.24
N ALA A 73 -12.45 10.83 -7.84
CA ALA A 73 -13.28 11.68 -8.70
C ALA A 73 -12.85 13.16 -8.70
N ASP A 74 -12.15 13.60 -7.66
CA ASP A 74 -11.83 15.01 -7.42
C ASP A 74 -10.36 15.16 -7.00
N ALA A 75 -9.55 15.67 -7.92
CA ALA A 75 -8.12 15.85 -7.73
C ALA A 75 -7.78 16.94 -6.70
N GLU A 76 -8.61 17.99 -6.59
CA GLU A 76 -8.40 19.06 -5.60
C GLU A 76 -8.63 18.53 -4.19
N PHE A 77 -9.70 17.76 -4.01
CA PHE A 77 -9.96 17.08 -2.73
C PHE A 77 -8.85 16.10 -2.37
N ALA A 78 -8.33 15.35 -3.35
CA ALA A 78 -7.21 14.43 -3.14
C ALA A 78 -5.94 15.16 -2.68
N ALA A 79 -5.63 16.31 -3.30
CA ALA A 79 -4.49 17.14 -2.94
C ALA A 79 -4.62 17.69 -1.51
N ALA A 80 -5.80 18.22 -1.14
CA ALA A 80 -6.05 18.70 0.21
C ALA A 80 -5.92 17.59 1.28
N VAL A 81 -6.42 16.38 0.98
CA VAL A 81 -6.25 15.23 1.85
C VAL A 81 -4.77 14.86 2.01
N LEU A 82 -3.98 14.90 0.93
CA LEU A 82 -2.55 14.60 0.98
C LEU A 82 -1.79 15.64 1.81
N GLU A 83 -2.05 16.93 1.61
CA GLU A 83 -1.43 18.02 2.37
C GLU A 83 -1.64 17.85 3.89
N ILE A 84 -2.87 17.53 4.31
CA ILE A 84 -3.17 17.24 5.73
C ILE A 84 -2.39 16.04 6.24
N GLN A 85 -2.17 15.01 5.40
CA GLN A 85 -1.39 13.84 5.78
C GLN A 85 0.11 14.16 5.93
N GLU A 86 0.67 15.01 5.07
CA GLU A 86 2.05 15.48 5.20
C GLU A 86 2.25 16.30 6.48
N HIS A 87 1.31 17.21 6.80
CA HIS A 87 1.36 17.94 8.08
C HIS A 87 1.30 17.02 9.30
N ALA A 88 0.56 15.91 9.22
CA ALA A 88 0.53 14.91 10.28
C ALA A 88 1.88 14.19 10.43
N ILE A 89 2.60 13.96 9.33
CA ILE A 89 3.97 13.40 9.35
C ILE A 89 4.91 14.40 10.03
N ASP A 90 4.90 15.67 9.64
CA ASP A 90 5.74 16.73 10.24
C ASP A 90 5.50 16.86 11.76
N PHE A 91 4.25 16.73 12.19
CA PHE A 91 3.88 16.71 13.59
C PHE A 91 4.53 15.53 14.33
N VAL A 92 4.45 14.32 13.77
CA VAL A 92 5.09 13.12 14.34
C VAL A 92 6.62 13.28 14.36
N GLU A 93 7.23 13.84 13.32
CA GLU A 93 8.66 14.11 13.28
C GLU A 93 9.09 15.06 14.39
N THR A 94 8.33 16.13 14.62
CA THR A 94 8.56 17.06 15.74
C THR A 94 8.52 16.33 17.08
N HIS A 95 7.55 15.43 17.28
CA HIS A 95 7.45 14.61 18.48
C HIS A 95 8.58 13.58 18.61
N LEU A 96 9.03 13.01 17.50
CA LEU A 96 10.19 12.11 17.46
C LEU A 96 11.45 12.82 17.93
N PHE A 97 11.70 14.05 17.45
CA PHE A 97 12.86 14.85 17.88
C PHE A 97 12.76 15.26 19.36
N LYS A 98 11.58 15.63 19.85
CA LYS A 98 11.38 15.88 21.29
C LYS A 98 11.69 14.63 22.13
N SER A 99 11.26 13.46 21.66
CA SER A 99 11.54 12.18 22.32
C SER A 99 13.04 11.85 22.34
N ILE A 100 13.76 12.17 21.26
CA ILE A 100 15.22 12.06 21.17
C ILE A 100 15.91 13.00 22.14
N GLN A 101 15.48 14.27 22.22
CA GLN A 101 16.02 15.24 23.18
C GLN A 101 15.81 14.80 24.63
N ALA A 102 14.68 14.15 24.93
CA ALA A 102 14.40 13.55 26.23
C ALA A 102 15.22 12.27 26.52
N GLY A 103 16.07 11.82 25.60
CA GLY A 103 16.94 10.67 25.80
C GLY A 103 16.26 9.31 25.57
N ASN A 104 15.11 9.25 24.87
CA ASN A 104 14.49 7.98 24.56
C ASN A 104 15.35 7.18 23.57
N VAL A 105 15.97 6.11 24.07
CA VAL A 105 16.89 5.25 23.32
C VAL A 105 16.23 4.63 22.09
N ALA A 106 14.96 4.22 22.18
CA ALA A 106 14.24 3.61 21.06
C ALA A 106 14.04 4.61 19.91
N SER A 107 13.68 5.86 20.22
CA SER A 107 13.55 6.94 19.24
C SER A 107 14.87 7.27 18.55
N ILE A 108 15.97 7.29 19.31
CA ILE A 108 17.33 7.52 18.78
C ILE A 108 17.74 6.38 17.83
N ILE A 109 17.58 5.13 18.24
CA ILE A 109 17.90 3.96 17.42
C ILE A 109 17.04 3.95 16.15
N PHE A 110 15.74 4.21 16.27
CA PHE A 110 14.83 4.27 15.12
C PHE A 110 15.25 5.33 14.11
N TYR A 111 15.57 6.54 14.58
CA TYR A 111 16.04 7.63 13.72
C TYR A 111 17.36 7.28 13.02
N LEU A 112 18.33 6.70 13.74
CA LEU A 112 19.62 6.29 13.14
C LEU A 112 19.47 5.14 12.14
N LYS A 113 18.62 4.14 12.42
CA LYS A 113 18.36 3.04 11.50
C LYS A 113 17.71 3.51 10.18
N THR A 114 16.93 4.59 10.23
CA THR A 114 16.20 5.11 9.07
C THR A 114 17.00 6.18 8.32
N LYS A 115 17.35 7.29 8.98
CA LYS A 115 18.08 8.41 8.35
C LYS A 115 19.61 8.24 8.37
N GLY A 116 20.14 7.49 9.33
CA GLY A 116 21.58 7.20 9.46
C GLY A 116 22.08 6.04 8.59
N ARG A 117 21.24 5.47 7.71
CA ARG A 117 21.61 4.34 6.84
C ARG A 117 22.86 4.59 6.00
N SER A 118 23.04 5.81 5.50
CA SER A 118 24.24 6.22 4.75
C SER A 118 25.52 6.20 5.58
N ARG A 119 25.42 6.25 6.90
CA ARG A 119 26.54 6.22 7.86
C ARG A 119 26.81 4.82 8.42
N GLY A 120 26.15 3.78 7.89
CA GLY A 120 26.38 2.39 8.31
C GLY A 120 25.50 1.89 9.45
N TYR A 121 24.49 2.65 9.88
CA TYR A 121 23.48 2.19 10.86
C TYR A 121 22.46 1.24 10.22
N VAL A 122 22.94 0.15 9.63
CA VAL A 122 22.12 -0.90 9.01
C VAL A 122 22.26 -2.17 9.80
N GLU A 123 21.13 -2.81 10.10
CA GLU A 123 21.10 -4.12 10.71
C GLU A 123 21.50 -5.17 9.67
N ARG A 124 22.73 -5.72 9.81
CA ARG A 124 23.22 -6.78 8.93
C ARG A 124 22.63 -8.11 9.38
N VAL A 125 21.77 -8.69 8.54
CA VAL A 125 21.29 -10.06 8.74
C VAL A 125 22.26 -11.01 8.05
N GLU A 126 23.14 -11.66 8.82
CA GLU A 126 23.98 -12.72 8.29
C GLU A 126 23.11 -13.94 7.93
N ARG A 127 23.09 -14.28 6.64
CA ARG A 127 22.46 -15.51 6.16
C ARG A 127 23.55 -16.54 6.05
N VAL A 128 23.79 -17.30 7.12
CA VAL A 128 24.63 -18.50 7.03
C VAL A 128 23.85 -19.49 6.16
N GLY A 129 24.30 -19.66 4.92
CA GLY A 129 23.89 -20.79 4.10
C GLY A 129 24.59 -22.01 4.68
N THR A 130 23.87 -22.89 5.36
CA THR A 130 24.41 -24.19 5.73
C THR A 130 24.85 -24.89 4.44
N LEU A 131 26.14 -25.18 4.31
CA LEU A 131 26.72 -25.89 3.15
C LEU A 131 26.18 -27.33 3.01
N GLU A 132 25.42 -27.80 4.01
CA GLU A 132 24.74 -29.10 4.05
C GLU A 132 23.22 -29.00 3.83
N ALA A 133 22.72 -27.91 3.24
CA ALA A 133 21.36 -27.93 2.73
C ALA A 133 21.31 -28.91 1.54
N PRO A 134 20.36 -29.87 1.50
CA PRO A 134 20.17 -30.67 0.30
C PRO A 134 19.96 -29.73 -0.90
N PRO A 135 20.47 -30.08 -2.10
CA PRO A 135 20.35 -29.23 -3.26
C PRO A 135 18.89 -28.81 -3.39
N VAL A 136 18.66 -27.49 -3.47
CA VAL A 136 17.33 -26.94 -3.69
C VAL A 136 16.80 -27.60 -4.96
N GLN A 137 15.80 -28.47 -4.80
CA GLN A 137 15.15 -29.12 -5.93
C GLN A 137 14.32 -28.05 -6.65
N VAL A 138 14.93 -27.47 -7.68
CA VAL A 138 14.24 -26.55 -8.59
C VAL A 138 13.50 -27.43 -9.60
N SER A 139 12.24 -27.76 -9.33
CA SER A 139 11.38 -28.39 -10.33
C SER A 139 10.90 -27.31 -11.31
N ALA A 140 11.66 -27.11 -12.38
CA ALA A 140 11.18 -26.38 -13.54
C ALA A 140 10.28 -27.33 -14.35
N SER A 141 8.97 -27.11 -14.32
CA SER A 141 8.08 -27.68 -15.33
C SER A 141 8.22 -26.85 -16.60
N VAL A 142 8.73 -27.48 -17.67
CA VAL A 142 8.61 -26.92 -19.02
C VAL A 142 7.15 -27.11 -19.42
N ILE A 143 6.35 -26.07 -19.29
CA ILE A 143 4.97 -26.07 -19.77
C ILE A 143 5.05 -25.96 -21.30
N THR A 144 4.62 -26.98 -22.03
CA THR A 144 4.52 -26.89 -23.49
C THR A 144 3.16 -26.32 -23.87
N VAL A 145 3.10 -25.58 -24.98
CA VAL A 145 1.83 -24.98 -25.47
C VAL A 145 0.77 -26.05 -25.77
N ALA A 146 1.18 -27.32 -25.95
CA ALA A 146 0.27 -28.45 -26.11
C ALA A 146 -0.52 -28.76 -24.82
N ASP A 147 0.08 -28.58 -23.65
CA ASP A 147 -0.54 -28.83 -22.34
C ASP A 147 -1.59 -27.77 -21.96
N LEU A 148 -1.59 -26.63 -22.65
CA LEU A 148 -2.53 -25.52 -22.46
C LEU A 148 -3.75 -25.60 -23.39
N LYS A 149 -3.83 -26.60 -24.27
CA LYS A 149 -4.93 -26.72 -25.26
C LYS A 149 -6.28 -27.05 -24.63
N ASP A 150 -6.29 -27.70 -23.47
CA ASP A 150 -7.53 -28.21 -22.86
C ASP A 150 -8.22 -27.19 -21.94
N GLU A 151 -7.56 -26.07 -21.59
CA GLU A 151 -8.12 -25.04 -20.70
C GLU A 151 -8.11 -23.61 -21.26
N ILE A 152 -7.53 -23.38 -22.44
CA ILE A 152 -7.43 -22.03 -23.00
C ILE A 152 -8.26 -21.88 -24.28
N SER A 153 -9.13 -20.85 -24.27
CA SER A 153 -9.90 -20.39 -25.42
C SER A 153 -9.03 -20.28 -26.69
N PRO A 154 -9.50 -20.75 -27.87
CA PRO A 154 -8.70 -20.83 -29.09
C PRO A 154 -8.08 -19.48 -29.52
N LYS A 155 -8.68 -18.35 -29.14
CA LYS A 155 -8.17 -17.00 -29.44
C LYS A 155 -6.88 -16.64 -28.68
N ALA A 156 -6.69 -17.17 -27.47
CA ALA A 156 -5.51 -16.90 -26.67
C ALA A 156 -4.31 -17.76 -27.11
N LEU A 157 -4.55 -18.96 -27.67
CA LEU A 157 -3.50 -19.79 -28.27
C LEU A 157 -2.87 -19.15 -29.52
N GLU A 158 -3.68 -18.50 -30.36
CA GLU A 158 -3.21 -17.84 -31.59
C GLU A 158 -2.32 -16.61 -31.29
N THR A 159 -2.63 -15.86 -30.23
CA THR A 159 -1.84 -14.69 -29.82
C THR A 159 -0.46 -15.11 -29.29
N VAL A 160 -0.38 -16.22 -28.56
CA VAL A 160 0.89 -16.75 -28.04
C VAL A 160 1.75 -17.34 -29.17
N TYR A 161 1.13 -18.03 -30.14
CA TYR A 161 1.88 -18.63 -31.25
C TYR A 161 2.51 -17.57 -32.16
N ASN A 162 1.76 -16.50 -32.47
CA ASN A 162 2.27 -15.40 -33.28
C ASN A 162 3.37 -14.58 -32.57
N GLY A 163 3.31 -14.46 -31.23
CA GLY A 163 4.33 -13.76 -30.46
C GLY A 163 5.68 -14.48 -30.32
N ILE A 164 5.72 -15.80 -30.55
CA ILE A 164 6.97 -16.59 -30.53
C ILE A 164 7.59 -16.66 -31.93
N ALA A 165 6.78 -16.59 -32.99
CA ALA A 165 7.26 -16.67 -34.38
C ALA A 165 7.95 -15.40 -34.88
N GLU A 166 7.75 -14.26 -34.21
CA GLU A 166 8.37 -12.97 -34.55
C GLU A 166 9.60 -12.62 -33.68
N GLY A 167 10.10 -13.56 -32.87
CA GLY A 167 11.27 -13.39 -31.99
C GLY A 167 12.52 -14.13 -32.47
#